data_AF-A0A844WY04-F1
#
_entry.id   AF-A0A844WY04-F1
#
_cell.length_a   1.000
_cell.length_b   1.000
_cell.length_c   1.000
_cell.angle_alpha   90.00
_cell.angle_beta   90.00
_cell.angle_gamma   90.00
#
_symmetry.space_group_name_H-M   'P 1'
#
loop_
_entity.id
_entity.type
_entity.pdbx_description
1 polymer ?
#
loop_
_entity_poly.entity_id
_entity_poly.type
_entity_poly.pdbx_seq_one_letter_code
_entity_poly.pdbx_strand_id
1 'polypeptide(L)' 'MTTPKRTSLAISAERKLKIERLAVDLSYKIGKSVSWTELATYILDNYAKDAVQDIIHSDKKIK' A
#
# COMPACT_ATOMS: atom_id res chain seq x y z
N MET A 1 -20.08 16.93 7.91
CA MET A 1 -18.87 16.07 7.83
C MET A 1 -19.14 15.03 6.75
N THR A 2 -18.52 15.15 5.58
CA THR A 2 -18.72 14.20 4.46
C THR A 2 -17.88 12.95 4.71
N THR A 3 -18.53 11.83 4.99
CA THR A 3 -17.86 10.53 5.13
C THR A 3 -17.18 10.17 3.81
N PRO A 4 -15.87 9.83 3.79
CA PRO A 4 -15.21 9.48 2.55
C PRO A 4 -15.87 8.24 1.93
N LYS A 5 -16.20 8.33 0.64
CA LYS A 5 -16.82 7.24 -0.11
C LYS A 5 -15.82 6.09 -0.20
N ARG A 6 -16.07 5.01 0.53
CA ARG A 6 -15.24 3.80 0.48
C ARG A 6 -15.48 3.06 -0.83
N THR A 7 -14.41 2.61 -1.46
CA THR A 7 -14.45 1.75 -2.65
C THR A 7 -13.70 0.46 -2.34
N SER A 8 -14.06 -0.63 -3.02
CA SER A 8 -13.37 -1.91 -2.89
C SER A 8 -12.31 -2.05 -3.98
N LEU A 9 -11.13 -2.53 -3.59
CA LEU A 9 -10.06 -2.91 -4.51
C LEU A 9 -9.91 -4.44 -4.47
N ALA A 10 -10.02 -5.09 -5.62
CA ALA A 10 -9.70 -6.50 -5.73
C ALA A 10 -8.17 -6.68 -5.70
N ILE A 11 -7.67 -7.42 -4.71
CA ILE A 11 -6.25 -7.75 -4.58
C ILE A 11 -6.08 -9.27 -4.61
N SER A 12 -5.03 -9.75 -5.29
CA SER A 12 -4.64 -11.16 -5.26
C SER A 12 -4.23 -11.57 -3.83
N ALA A 13 -4.49 -12.82 -3.47
CA ALA A 13 -4.11 -13.37 -2.17
C ALA A 13 -2.60 -13.22 -1.88
N GLU A 14 -1.75 -13.37 -2.89
CA GLU A 14 -0.29 -13.20 -2.78
C GLU A 14 0.12 -11.79 -2.34
N ARG A 15 -0.45 -10.76 -2.99
CA ARG A 15 -0.21 -9.36 -2.61
C ARG A 15 -0.69 -9.06 -1.19
N LYS A 16 -1.86 -9.58 -0.82
CA LYS A 16 -2.36 -9.46 0.57
C LYS A 16 -1.37 -10.05 1.56
N LEU A 17 -0.94 -11.30 1.33
CA LEU A 17 0.00 -12.01 2.20
C LEU A 17 1.33 -11.27 2.33
N LYS A 18 1.83 -10.69 1.24
CA LYS A 18 3.06 -9.87 1.27
C LYS A 18 2.91 -8.65 2.18
N ILE A 19 1.82 -7.90 2.03
CA ILE A 19 1.54 -6.72 2.87
C ILE A 19 1.33 -7.13 4.32
N GLU A 20 0.63 -8.24 4.55
CA GLU A 20 0.36 -8.77 5.89
C GLU A 20 1.65 -9.15 6.62
N ARG A 21 2.60 -9.82 5.96
CA ARG A 21 3.93 -10.09 6.55
C ARG A 21 4.67 -8.81 6.92
N LEU A 22 4.67 -7.81 6.03
CA LEU A 22 5.28 -6.51 6.30
C LEU A 22 4.61 -5.79 7.47
N ALA A 23 3.28 -5.90 7.59
CA ALA A 23 2.53 -5.33 8.70
C ALA A 23 2.87 -6.02 10.02
N VAL A 24 3.05 -7.35 10.03
CA VAL A 24 3.52 -8.10 11.21
C VAL A 24 4.93 -7.66 11.61
N ASP A 25 5.86 -7.58 10.66
CA ASP A 25 7.24 -7.13 10.92
C ASP A 25 7.28 -5.71 11.47
N LEU A 26 6.47 -4.80 10.88
CA LEU A 26 6.32 -3.44 11.37
C LEU A 26 5.76 -3.44 12.78
N SER A 27 4.72 -4.24 13.03
CA SER A 27 4.07 -4.34 14.34
C SER A 27 5.04 -4.75 15.43
N TYR A 28 5.89 -5.73 15.12
CA TYR A 28 6.94 -6.21 16.01
C TYR A 28 7.96 -5.10 16.32
N LYS A 29 8.39 -4.34 15.31
CA LYS A 29 9.36 -3.25 15.47
C LYS A 29 8.84 -2.06 16.28
N ILE A 30 7.57 -1.70 16.11
CA ILE A 30 6.99 -0.51 16.77
C ILE A 30 6.25 -0.85 18.08
N GLY A 31 6.12 -2.13 18.41
CA GLY A 31 5.40 -2.60 19.60
C GLY A 31 3.89 -2.33 19.56
N LYS A 32 3.30 -2.14 18.38
CA LYS A 32 1.86 -1.90 18.19
C LYS A 32 1.32 -2.81 17.09
N SER A 33 0.12 -3.34 17.27
CA SER A 33 -0.54 -4.13 16.23
C SER A 33 -0.98 -3.25 15.06
N VAL A 34 -0.38 -3.46 13.88
CA VAL A 34 -0.73 -2.81 12.63
C VAL A 34 -1.46 -3.81 11.73
N SER A 35 -2.63 -3.43 11.24
CA SER A 35 -3.37 -4.27 10.29
C SER A 35 -2.82 -4.13 8.86
N TRP A 36 -2.92 -5.19 8.06
CA TRP A 36 -2.50 -5.13 6.65
C TRP A 36 -3.29 -4.05 5.87
N THR A 37 -4.55 -3.79 6.23
CA THR A 37 -5.38 -2.75 5.62
C THR A 37 -4.90 -1.35 5.95
N GLU A 38 -4.42 -1.12 7.18
CA GLU A 38 -3.87 0.17 7.59
C GLU A 38 -2.55 0.45 6.88
N LEU A 39 -1.68 -0.56 6.80
CA LEU A 39 -0.44 -0.45 6.01
C LEU A 39 -0.74 -0.21 4.52
N ALA A 40 -1.69 -0.94 3.94
CA ALA A 40 -2.09 -0.74 2.55
C ALA A 40 -2.62 0.67 2.30
N THR A 41 -3.45 1.20 3.21
CA THR A 41 -3.98 2.56 3.11
C THR A 41 -2.86 3.60 3.21
N TYR A 42 -1.95 3.42 4.16
CA TYR A 42 -0.78 4.29 4.28
C TYR A 42 0.08 4.31 3.02
N ILE A 43 0.26 3.15 2.37
CA ILE A 43 0.98 3.05 1.09
C ILE A 43 0.26 3.86 0.00
N LEU A 44 -1.05 3.69 -0.13
CA LEU A 44 -1.85 4.41 -1.12
C LEU A 44 -1.80 5.92 -0.91
N ASP A 45 -1.90 6.39 0.34
CA ASP A 45 -1.96 7.82 0.63
C ASP A 45 -0.59 8.51 0.47
N ASN A 46 0.49 7.84 0.88
CA ASN A 46 1.82 8.47 0.94
C ASN A 46 2.69 8.17 -0.29
N TYR A 47 2.56 6.99 -0.90
CA TYR A 47 3.45 6.54 -1.98
C TYR A 47 2.78 6.48 -3.36
N ALA A 48 1.50 6.85 -3.50
CA ALA A 48 0.87 6.88 -4.82
C ALA A 48 1.55 7.86 -5.79
N LYS A 49 2.05 9.00 -5.30
CA LYS A 49 2.77 9.97 -6.15
C LYS A 49 4.09 9.41 -6.67
N ASP A 50 4.83 8.72 -5.80
CA ASP A 50 6.11 8.10 -6.15
C ASP A 50 5.89 6.97 -7.16
N ALA A 51 4.84 6.16 -6.96
CA ALA A 51 4.47 5.12 -7.91
C ALA A 51 4.17 5.67 -9.32
N VAL A 52 3.52 6.84 -9.42
CA VAL A 52 3.31 7.51 -10.73
C VAL A 52 4.63 7.89 -11.37
N GLN A 53 5.56 8.46 -10.61
CA GLN A 53 6.88 8.84 -11.15
C GLN A 53 7.68 7.62 -11.59
N ASP A 54 7.65 6.53 -10.84
CA ASP A 54 8.34 5.28 -11.19
C ASP A 54 7.80 4.68 -12.48
N ILE A 55 6.46 4.70 -12.68
CA ILE A 55 5.84 4.24 -13.92
C ILE A 55 6.30 5.10 -15.10
N ILE A 56 6.29 6.43 -14.96
CA ILE A 56 6.75 7.35 -16.02
C ILE A 56 8.23 7.11 -16.37
N HIS A 57 9.08 6.93 -15.36
CA HIS A 57 10.51 6.65 -15.58
C HIS A 57 10.73 5.27 -16.23
N SER A 58 9.93 4.28 -15.84
CA SER A 58 10.01 2.94 -16.41
C SER A 58 9.56 2.93 -17.88
N ASP A 59 8.52 3.67 -18.22
CA ASP A 59 8.04 3.81 -19.62
C ASP A 59 9.06 4.53 -20.50
N LYS A 60 9.72 5.58 -19.98
CA LYS A 60 10.80 6.29 -20.70
C LYS A 60 12.05 5.46 -20.98
N LYS A 61 12.30 4.39 -20.23
CA LYS A 61 13.43 3.47 -20.52
C LYS A 61 13.15 2.52 -21.69
N ILE A 62 11.89 2.45 -22.14
CA ILE A 62 11.44 1.52 -23.18
C ILE A 62 11.29 2.22 -24.56
N LYS A 63 11.39 3.55 -24.61
CA LYS A 63 11.47 4.34 -25.85
C LYS A 63 12.90 4.76 -26.15
#